data_AF-A0A3B0UWT4-F1
#
_entry.id   AF-A0A3B0UWT4-F1
#
_cell.length_a   1.000
_cell.length_b   1.000
_cell.length_c   1.000
_cell.angle_alpha   90.00
_cell.angle_beta   90.00
_cell.angle_gamma   90.00
#
_symmetry.space_group_name_H-M   'P 1'
#
loop_
_entity.id
_entity.type
_entity.pdbx_description
1 polymer ?
#
loop_
_entity_poly.entity_id
_entity_poly.type
_entity_poly.pdbx_seq_one_letter_code
_entity_poly.pdbx_strand_id
1 'polypeptide(L)'
;MGLLRRLQNHPAFLEKMYDLTHTGVYKLHPLIKKLGYQRANRWLRGGEEITKRAVFDCRMCGQCVLHSTGMTCPMSCPKNLRNGPCGGVRANGHCEVLPEMKCIWVEAFERSQQMPVYGNEILHIQ
;
A
#
# COMPACT_ATOMS: atom_id res chain seq x y z
N MET A 1 10.31 10.51 -3.46
CA MET A 1 10.60 9.35 -2.60
C MET A 1 9.99 9.64 -1.24
N GLY A 2 9.00 8.84 -0.80
CA GLY A 2 8.30 9.07 0.48
C GLY A 2 9.27 9.18 1.66
N LEU A 3 9.00 10.15 2.55
CA LEU A 3 9.87 10.51 3.69
C LEU A 3 10.18 9.31 4.60
N LEU A 4 9.27 8.34 4.66
CA LEU A 4 9.34 7.17 5.54
C LEU A 4 9.36 5.84 4.76
N ARG A 5 9.82 5.84 3.50
CA ARG A 5 9.85 4.64 2.64
C ARG A 5 10.58 3.45 3.27
N ARG A 6 11.58 3.69 4.14
CA ARG A 6 12.32 2.64 4.86
C ARG A 6 11.41 1.73 5.70
N LEU A 7 10.27 2.22 6.18
CA LEU A 7 9.32 1.40 6.94
C LEU A 7 8.74 0.24 6.12
N GLN A 8 8.69 0.36 4.79
CA GLN A 8 8.22 -0.71 3.90
C GLN A 8 9.12 -1.96 3.94
N ASN A 9 10.34 -1.87 4.49
CA ASN A 9 11.22 -3.01 4.69
C ASN A 9 10.83 -3.88 5.90
N HIS A 10 9.77 -3.50 6.63
CA HIS A 10 9.17 -4.32 7.68
C HIS A 10 7.68 -4.60 7.36
N PRO A 11 7.39 -5.32 6.27
CA PRO A 11 6.02 -5.50 5.78
C PRO A 11 5.12 -6.27 6.76
N ALA A 12 5.64 -7.23 7.53
CA ALA A 12 4.90 -7.91 8.59
C ALA A 12 4.39 -6.96 9.69
N PHE A 13 5.19 -5.95 10.07
CA PHE A 13 4.77 -4.94 11.03
C PHE A 13 3.65 -4.08 10.46
N LEU A 14 3.80 -3.64 9.22
CA LEU A 14 2.79 -2.83 8.52
C LEU A 14 1.50 -3.62 8.29
N GLU A 15 1.58 -4.91 8.02
CA GLU A 15 0.44 -5.84 7.96
C GLU A 15 -0.34 -5.86 9.27
N LYS A 16 0.36 -6.03 10.38
CA LYS A 16 -0.27 -5.97 11.70
C LYS A 16 -0.92 -4.62 11.96
N MET A 17 -0.29 -3.52 11.57
CA MET A 17 -0.87 -2.17 11.72
C MET A 17 -2.11 -1.99 10.84
N TYR A 18 -2.11 -2.54 9.62
CA TYR A 18 -3.26 -2.56 8.74
C TYR A 18 -4.43 -3.31 9.39
N ASP A 19 -4.19 -4.52 9.91
CA ASP A 19 -5.23 -5.33 10.54
C ASP A 19 -5.82 -4.68 11.81
N LEU A 20 -4.96 -4.08 12.64
CA LEU A 20 -5.39 -3.30 13.80
C LEU A 20 -6.26 -2.10 13.40
N THR A 21 -5.86 -1.38 12.34
CA THR A 21 -6.61 -0.22 11.85
C THR A 21 -7.96 -0.67 11.27
N HIS A 22 -7.97 -1.74 10.46
CA HIS A 22 -9.16 -2.31 9.86
C HIS A 22 -10.18 -2.76 10.93
N THR A 23 -9.71 -3.57 11.89
CA THR A 23 -10.52 -4.04 13.02
C THR A 23 -10.98 -2.88 13.91
N GLY A 24 -10.12 -1.90 14.16
CA GLY A 24 -10.44 -0.71 14.94
C GLY A 24 -11.55 0.12 14.31
N VAL A 25 -11.49 0.37 13.00
CA VAL A 25 -12.52 1.10 12.26
C VAL A 25 -13.86 0.37 12.33
N TYR A 26 -13.88 -0.96 12.14
CA TYR A 26 -15.11 -1.76 12.23
C TYR A 26 -15.72 -1.70 13.64
N LYS A 27 -14.90 -1.83 14.69
CA LYS A 27 -15.36 -1.75 16.09
C LYS A 27 -15.84 -0.34 16.48
N LEU A 28 -15.21 0.70 15.95
CA LEU A 28 -15.58 2.10 16.20
C LEU A 28 -16.75 2.59 15.33
N HIS A 29 -17.20 1.80 14.35
CA HIS A 29 -18.33 2.12 13.48
C HIS A 29 -19.57 2.68 14.20
N PRO A 30 -20.09 2.10 15.30
CA PRO A 30 -21.25 2.66 16.00
C PRO A 30 -20.99 4.05 16.59
N LEU A 31 -19.75 4.34 17.02
CA LEU A 31 -19.36 5.66 17.51
C LEU A 31 -19.22 6.66 16.36
N ILE A 32 -18.62 6.24 15.24
CA ILE A 32 -18.52 7.05 14.02
C ILE A 32 -19.90 7.45 13.52
N LYS A 33 -20.87 6.51 13.54
CA LYS A 33 -22.27 6.78 13.18
C LYS A 33 -22.92 7.82 14.09
N LYS A 34 -22.66 7.77 15.41
CA LYS A 34 -23.18 8.76 16.38
C LYS A 34 -22.56 10.15 16.21
N LEU A 35 -21.26 10.24 15.92
CA LEU A 35 -20.53 11.50 15.71
C LEU A 35 -20.82 12.15 14.34
N GLY A 36 -21.35 11.37 13.40
CA GLY A 36 -21.66 11.78 12.04
C GLY A 36 -20.49 11.54 11.08
N TYR A 37 -20.75 10.76 10.01
CA TYR A 37 -19.75 10.36 9.03
C TYR A 37 -19.03 11.55 8.36
N GLN A 38 -19.72 12.66 8.10
CA GLN A 38 -19.14 13.82 7.43
C GLN A 38 -17.97 14.44 8.22
N ARG A 39 -18.12 14.57 9.55
CA ARG A 39 -17.06 15.11 10.42
C ARG A 39 -15.95 14.11 10.64
N ALA A 40 -16.30 12.85 10.92
CA ALA A 40 -15.33 11.78 11.12
C ALA A 40 -14.46 11.56 9.86
N ASN A 41 -15.08 11.53 8.68
CA ASN A 41 -14.38 11.30 7.42
C ASN A 41 -13.38 12.42 7.08
N ARG A 42 -13.67 13.68 7.45
CA ARG A 42 -12.74 14.80 7.25
C ARG A 42 -11.40 14.56 7.96
N TRP A 43 -11.47 14.14 9.23
CA TRP A 43 -10.28 13.86 10.02
C TRP A 43 -9.59 12.56 9.61
N LEU A 44 -10.37 11.49 9.41
CA LEU A 44 -9.84 10.19 8.98
C LEU A 44 -9.13 10.29 7.64
N ARG A 45 -9.73 10.95 6.64
CA ARG A 45 -9.13 11.14 5.32
C ARG A 45 -7.85 11.96 5.40
N GLY A 46 -7.81 13.01 6.21
CA GLY A 46 -6.61 13.82 6.41
C GLY A 46 -5.46 13.01 7.03
N GLY A 47 -5.75 12.23 8.08
CA GLY A 47 -4.78 11.31 8.68
C GLY A 47 -4.31 10.24 7.69
N GLU A 48 -5.24 9.62 6.96
CA GLU A 48 -4.93 8.64 5.92
C GLU A 48 -4.00 9.21 4.84
N GLU A 49 -4.32 10.38 4.30
CA GLU A 49 -3.55 11.02 3.24
C GLU A 49 -2.11 11.32 3.68
N ILE A 50 -1.95 11.90 4.88
CA ILE A 50 -0.63 12.24 5.43
C ILE A 50 0.19 10.97 5.67
N THR A 51 -0.37 10.01 6.40
CA THR A 51 0.33 8.77 6.74
C THR A 51 0.66 7.98 5.48
N LYS A 52 -0.29 7.80 4.55
CA LYS A 52 -0.06 6.99 3.35
C LYS A 52 0.89 7.65 2.37
N ARG A 53 0.87 8.98 2.21
CA ARG A 53 1.87 9.68 1.38
C ARG A 53 3.27 9.55 1.98
N ALA A 54 3.41 9.77 3.29
CA ALA A 54 4.71 9.73 3.95
C ALA A 54 5.35 8.33 3.91
N VAL A 55 4.56 7.27 4.17
CA VAL A 55 5.05 5.89 4.29
C VAL A 55 5.08 5.17 2.95
N PHE A 56 4.06 5.32 2.11
CA PHE A 56 3.86 4.49 0.91
C PHE A 56 4.09 5.21 -0.42
N ASP A 57 4.38 6.52 -0.40
CA ASP A 57 4.34 7.37 -1.60
C ASP A 57 2.97 7.29 -2.31
N CYS A 58 1.90 7.09 -1.53
CA CYS A 58 0.56 6.84 -2.04
C CYS A 58 0.03 8.02 -2.88
N ARG A 59 -0.51 7.70 -4.06
CA ARG A 59 -1.09 8.67 -4.99
C ARG A 59 -2.59 8.91 -4.77
N MET A 60 -3.17 8.33 -3.72
CA MET A 60 -4.59 8.48 -3.36
C MET A 60 -5.55 8.18 -4.52
N CYS A 61 -5.31 7.10 -5.27
CA CYS A 61 -6.12 6.70 -6.42
C CYS A 61 -7.54 6.19 -6.08
N GLY A 62 -7.88 6.06 -4.79
CA GLY A 62 -9.19 5.57 -4.33
C GLY A 62 -9.37 4.05 -4.33
N GLN A 63 -8.41 3.28 -4.86
CA GLN A 63 -8.46 1.82 -4.94
C GLN A 63 -7.26 1.18 -4.24
N CYS A 64 -7.26 1.25 -2.90
CA CYS A 64 -6.12 0.83 -2.09
C CYS A 64 -5.95 -0.71 -2.09
N VAL A 65 -4.76 -1.18 -2.49
CA VAL A 65 -4.37 -2.62 -2.52
C VAL A 65 -3.08 -2.91 -1.74
N LEU A 66 -2.68 -2.03 -0.82
CA LEU A 66 -1.40 -2.14 -0.09
C LEU A 66 -1.24 -3.47 0.66
N HIS A 67 -2.32 -3.99 1.25
CA HIS A 67 -2.31 -5.25 1.99
C HIS A 67 -2.03 -6.45 1.09
N SER A 68 -2.41 -6.39 -0.18
CA SER A 68 -2.15 -7.46 -1.16
C SER A 68 -0.82 -7.27 -1.90
N THR A 69 -0.22 -6.08 -1.90
CA THR A 69 1.00 -5.75 -2.67
C THR A 69 2.24 -5.58 -1.81
N GLY A 70 2.42 -6.38 -0.75
CA GLY A 70 3.63 -6.30 0.06
C GLY A 70 3.83 -4.94 0.73
N MET A 71 2.74 -4.25 1.06
CA MET A 71 2.75 -2.87 1.58
C MET A 71 3.46 -1.86 0.66
N THR A 72 3.41 -2.11 -0.65
CA THR A 72 4.01 -1.27 -1.69
C THR A 72 2.91 -0.71 -2.59
N CYS A 73 2.84 0.61 -2.77
CA CYS A 73 1.79 1.21 -3.60
C CYS A 73 2.10 1.00 -5.10
N PRO A 74 1.28 0.25 -5.87
CA PRO A 74 1.57 0.02 -7.29
C PRO A 74 1.48 1.30 -8.14
N MET A 75 0.76 2.32 -7.66
CA MET A 75 0.66 3.62 -8.32
C MET A 75 1.94 4.47 -8.23
N SER A 76 2.97 4.03 -7.50
CA SER A 76 4.30 4.65 -7.59
C SER A 76 5.09 4.18 -8.81
N CYS A 77 4.59 3.19 -9.55
CA CYS A 77 5.15 2.77 -10.83
C CYS A 77 4.97 3.88 -11.88
N PRO A 78 5.98 4.21 -12.70
CA PRO A 78 5.87 5.23 -13.75
C PRO A 78 4.79 4.89 -14.79
N LYS A 79 4.44 3.61 -14.94
CA LYS A 79 3.37 3.14 -15.84
C LYS A 79 1.97 3.14 -15.19
N ASN A 80 1.83 3.52 -13.91
CA ASN A 80 0.56 3.56 -13.15
C ASN A 80 -0.25 2.24 -13.20
N LEU A 81 0.44 1.09 -13.23
CA LEU A 81 -0.20 -0.22 -13.35
C LEU A 81 -0.57 -0.78 -11.98
N ARG A 82 -1.88 -0.77 -11.68
CA ARG A 82 -2.46 -1.31 -10.44
C ARG A 82 -2.70 -2.82 -10.48
N ASN A 83 -2.98 -3.35 -11.65
CA ASN A 83 -3.54 -4.69 -11.87
C ASN A 83 -2.47 -5.75 -12.21
N GLY A 84 -1.21 -5.50 -11.85
CA GLY A 84 -0.12 -6.44 -12.08
C GLY A 84 1.09 -5.85 -12.82
N PRO A 85 2.17 -6.64 -12.97
CA PRO A 85 3.41 -6.22 -13.61
C PRO A 85 3.23 -6.01 -15.12
N CYS A 86 4.02 -5.09 -15.69
CA CYS A 86 4.02 -4.85 -17.16
C CYS A 86 4.84 -5.85 -17.99
N GLY A 87 5.54 -6.80 -17.36
CA GLY A 87 6.55 -7.64 -18.03
C GLY A 87 7.88 -6.93 -18.34
N GLY A 88 7.93 -5.60 -18.35
CA GLY A 88 9.13 -4.78 -18.57
C GLY A 88 10.03 -4.66 -17.34
N VAL A 89 10.53 -5.78 -16.82
CA VAL A 89 11.52 -5.82 -15.73
C VAL A 89 12.88 -6.17 -16.33
N ARG A 90 13.90 -5.36 -16.04
CA ARG A 90 15.27 -5.61 -16.47
C ARG A 90 15.85 -6.83 -15.74
N ALA A 91 16.87 -7.46 -16.30
CA ALA A 91 17.53 -8.63 -15.70
C ALA A 91 18.05 -8.40 -14.26
N ASN A 92 18.36 -7.15 -13.91
CA ASN A 92 18.78 -6.74 -12.57
C ASN A 92 17.60 -6.37 -11.63
N GLY A 93 16.35 -6.67 -11.99
CA GLY A 93 15.16 -6.36 -11.19
C GLY A 93 14.70 -4.89 -11.24
N HIS A 94 15.29 -4.07 -12.11
CA HIS A 94 14.94 -2.65 -12.24
C HIS A 94 13.86 -2.41 -13.31
N CYS A 95 13.26 -1.21 -13.28
CA CYS A 95 12.22 -0.82 -14.23
C CYS A 95 12.79 -0.67 -15.66
N GLU A 96 12.03 -1.08 -16.67
CA GLU A 96 12.36 -0.85 -18.08
C GLU A 96 12.51 0.64 -18.41
N VAL A 97 11.56 1.47 -17.96
CA VAL A 97 11.47 2.89 -18.30
C VAL A 97 12.43 3.76 -17.48
N LEU A 98 12.61 3.43 -16.20
CA LEU A 98 13.49 4.15 -15.28
C LEU A 98 14.57 3.18 -14.76
N PRO A 99 15.73 3.07 -15.44
CA PRO A 99 16.77 2.09 -15.12
C PRO A 99 17.29 2.16 -13.68
N GLU A 100 17.32 3.36 -13.10
CA GLU A 100 17.81 3.64 -11.74
C GLU A 100 16.82 3.24 -10.64
N MET A 101 15.58 2.88 -11.00
CA MET A 101 14.50 2.54 -10.08
C MET A 101 14.29 1.03 -10.03
N LYS A 102 14.33 0.44 -8.82
CA LYS A 102 13.89 -0.95 -8.62
C LYS A 102 12.43 -1.11 -9.03
N CYS A 103 12.09 -2.18 -9.74
CA CYS A 103 10.71 -2.40 -10.19
C CYS A 103 9.77 -2.52 -8.99
N ILE A 104 8.71 -1.69 -8.96
CA ILE A 104 7.71 -1.66 -7.89
C ILE A 104 7.04 -3.03 -7.68
N TRP A 105 6.77 -3.77 -8.76
CA TRP A 105 6.17 -5.10 -8.68
C TRP A 105 7.14 -6.18 -8.18
N VAL A 106 8.44 -6.02 -8.44
CA VAL A 106 9.46 -6.88 -7.82
C VAL A 106 9.53 -6.61 -6.32
N GLU A 107 9.57 -5.33 -5.90
CA GLU A 107 9.54 -4.96 -4.48
C GLU A 107 8.26 -5.45 -3.78
N ALA A 108 7.10 -5.29 -4.41
CA ALA A 108 5.83 -5.77 -3.89
C ALA A 108 5.85 -7.28 -3.67
N PHE A 109 6.35 -8.04 -4.65
CA PHE A 109 6.47 -9.50 -4.54
C PHE A 109 7.43 -9.91 -3.43
N GLU A 110 8.66 -9.39 -3.40
CA GLU A 110 9.64 -9.71 -2.36
C GLU A 110 9.13 -9.40 -0.94
N ARG A 111 8.38 -8.30 -0.76
CA ARG A 111 7.80 -7.92 0.53
C ARG A 111 6.57 -8.75 0.89
N SER A 112 5.76 -9.15 -0.10
CA SER A 112 4.60 -10.02 0.14
C SER A 112 5.01 -11.37 0.72
N GLN A 113 6.19 -11.89 0.35
CA GLN A 113 6.73 -13.13 0.93
C GLN A 113 7.07 -13.03 2.42
N GLN A 114 7.14 -11.81 2.95
CA GLN A 114 7.39 -11.53 4.36
C GLN A 114 6.11 -11.18 5.12
N MET A 115 4.94 -11.31 4.48
CA MET A 115 3.63 -11.02 5.06
C MET A 115 2.89 -12.33 5.39
N PRO A 116 2.65 -12.63 6.69
CA PRO A 116 2.05 -13.90 7.08
C PRO A 116 0.56 -14.07 6.75
N VAL A 117 -0.21 -12.99 6.60
CA VAL A 117 -1.69 -13.08 6.44
C VAL A 117 -2.14 -12.86 5.00
N TYR A 118 -1.81 -11.70 4.44
CA TYR A 118 -2.32 -11.24 3.14
C TYR A 118 -1.29 -11.40 2.01
N GLY A 119 -0.07 -11.87 2.30
CA GLY A 119 1.03 -11.95 1.32
C GLY A 119 0.66 -12.72 0.04
N ASN A 120 -0.09 -13.81 0.16
CA ASN A 120 -0.51 -14.63 -0.98
C ASN A 120 -1.52 -13.94 -1.91
N GLU A 121 -2.20 -12.88 -1.45
CA GLU A 121 -3.17 -12.16 -2.27
C GLU A 121 -2.54 -11.49 -3.49
N ILE A 122 -1.22 -11.26 -3.49
CA ILE A 122 -0.51 -10.70 -4.63
C ILE A 122 -0.71 -11.52 -5.91
N LEU A 123 -0.94 -12.83 -5.78
CA LEU A 123 -1.18 -13.76 -6.88
C LEU A 123 -2.56 -13.60 -7.51
N HIS A 124 -3.48 -12.92 -6.83
CA HIS A 124 -4.87 -12.72 -7.25
C HIS A 124 -5.14 -11.30 -7.77
N ILE A 125 -4.10 -10.46 -7.87
CA ILE A 125 -4.25 -9.11 -8.41
C ILE A 125 -4.35 -9.17 -9.93
N GLN A 126 -5.54 -8.86 -10.45
CA GLN A 126 -5.88 -8.77 -11.88
C GLN A 126 -6.59 -7.45 -12.20
#